data_AF-A0A355W5P0-F1
#
_entry.id   AF-A0A355W5P0-F1
#
_cell.length_a   1.000
_cell.length_b   1.000
_cell.length_c   1.000
_cell.angle_alpha   90.00
_cell.angle_beta   90.00
_cell.angle_gamma   90.00
#
_symmetry.space_group_name_H-M   'P 1'
#
loop_
_entity.id
_entity.type
_entity.pdbx_description
1 polymer ?
#
loop_
_entity_poly.entity_id
_entity_poly.type
_entity_poly.pdbx_seq_one_letter_code
_entity_poly.pdbx_strand_id
1 'polypeptide(L)'
;MKKLIKKIIYICPGVICFFVVGIFCQFFMDAVMAKEKIVERDTNKDGKTDQAVCFDLNGKVLKLEIDSNNDGVMDRFQYYQNGALVRIESDLDNDQQIDAWDYFNKEKRIRHEGADSLGNVNQVVFFDEKESPLRIEKDSTGDGKFDTVYNYKDGTIFSLTKDTDQDERVNIWQTFQAGKPVERKVDDDGDGKAERISRYNSMGFCEKSLHDLDNDGKHEVLRLYSKGEVYVQKYDSDRDGFFETVSLYKKGKLYLQTKDKNKNGKPDVKIFYDQKEKKKRVEIDSDLKGAADIWEYYKAGRIIRLEKDSANTGKIDTKVFFKDEKKEKLIKDIDGDGNFETTQWFNRLKWSIVTEVDGNNDKNVDFRYFYKGGVLRLKEVDEDENGVVDIKEHYDKNGKLVKREEEHENAGYLNIVWFYNNDEEAVRAEKDNNGNGHPDIWYFYKKNCLRRVEEDTNHDGKPDLWEKYDDSEVLISRTKDLDFDGKSDIEEINGENNGG
;
A
#
# COMPACT_ATOMS: atom_id res chain seq x y z
N MET A 1 -35.37 -32.94 19.41
CA MET A 1 -33.93 -33.30 19.42
C MET A 1 -33.11 -32.07 19.82
N LYS A 2 -32.35 -32.17 20.92
CA LYS A 2 -31.07 -31.49 21.28
C LYS A 2 -30.67 -30.25 20.44
N LYS A 3 -30.23 -29.08 20.93
CA LYS A 3 -29.51 -28.63 22.15
C LYS A 3 -29.46 -27.06 22.08
N LEU A 4 -29.65 -26.31 23.17
CA LEU A 4 -28.62 -25.57 23.97
C LEU A 4 -28.00 -24.34 23.23
N ILE A 5 -27.96 -23.09 23.74
CA ILE A 5 -27.18 -22.60 24.89
C ILE A 5 -27.70 -21.22 25.42
N LYS A 6 -27.90 -21.18 26.74
CA LYS A 6 -27.75 -20.14 27.78
C LYS A 6 -27.79 -18.64 27.41
N LYS A 7 -28.82 -17.95 27.93
CA LYS A 7 -28.74 -16.56 28.43
C LYS A 7 -28.83 -16.61 29.95
N ILE A 8 -27.76 -16.21 30.64
CA ILE A 8 -27.76 -15.94 32.08
C ILE A 8 -28.39 -14.57 32.25
N ILE A 9 -29.61 -14.53 32.77
CA ILE A 9 -30.19 -13.36 33.41
C ILE A 9 -30.61 -13.88 34.78
N TYR A 10 -29.79 -13.63 35.80
CA TYR A 10 -30.24 -13.73 37.17
C TYR A 10 -31.10 -12.49 37.44
N ILE A 11 -32.41 -12.69 37.33
CA ILE A 11 -33.40 -11.86 37.99
C ILE A 11 -33.27 -12.21 39.48
N CYS A 12 -32.83 -11.27 40.31
CA CYS A 12 -33.04 -11.34 41.76
C CYS A 12 -34.53 -11.12 42.03
N PRO A 13 -35.28 -12.06 42.64
CA PRO A 13 -36.51 -11.74 43.33
C PRO A 13 -36.17 -11.65 44.82
N GLY A 14 -35.70 -10.48 45.25
CA GLY A 14 -35.57 -10.16 46.67
C GLY A 14 -36.93 -9.72 47.21
N VAL A 15 -37.75 -10.68 47.61
CA VAL A 15 -38.97 -10.44 48.39
C VAL A 15 -38.58 -9.73 49.68
N ILE A 16 -38.95 -8.46 49.79
CA ILE A 16 -38.85 -7.68 51.02
C ILE A 16 -39.86 -8.27 52.01
N CYS A 17 -39.39 -9.12 52.92
CA CYS A 17 -40.17 -9.56 54.06
C CYS A 17 -39.84 -8.65 55.25
N PHE A 18 -40.68 -7.64 55.47
CA PHE A 18 -40.70 -6.85 56.70
C PHE A 18 -41.18 -7.73 57.86
N PHE A 19 -40.32 -7.99 58.84
CA PHE A 19 -40.75 -8.39 60.18
C PHE A 19 -40.41 -7.25 61.15
N VAL A 20 -41.40 -6.38 61.38
CA VAL A 20 -41.44 -5.49 62.54
C VAL A 20 -41.91 -6.33 63.73
N VAL A 21 -41.00 -6.71 64.61
CA VAL A 21 -41.36 -7.24 65.93
C VAL A 21 -41.20 -6.12 66.95
N GLY A 22 -42.30 -5.46 67.26
CA GLY A 22 -42.39 -4.56 68.40
C GLY A 22 -42.50 -5.37 69.69
N ILE A 23 -41.63 -5.09 70.67
CA ILE A 23 -41.79 -5.60 72.04
C ILE A 23 -41.61 -4.44 73.02
N PHE A 24 -42.73 -4.07 73.63
CA PHE A 24 -42.83 -3.22 74.82
C PHE A 24 -42.33 -4.03 76.03
N CYS A 25 -41.37 -3.51 76.79
CA CYS A 25 -41.02 -4.07 78.10
C CYS A 25 -40.80 -2.94 79.10
N GLN A 26 -41.64 -2.89 80.14
CA GLN A 26 -41.60 -1.91 81.22
C GLN A 26 -40.39 -2.11 82.15
N PHE A 27 -39.84 -0.98 82.58
CA PHE A 27 -38.67 -0.84 83.45
C PHE A 27 -38.98 -1.15 84.93
N PHE A 28 -38.01 -1.76 85.61
CA PHE A 28 -37.64 -1.39 86.98
C PHE A 28 -36.15 -1.05 86.97
N MET A 29 -35.82 0.15 87.48
CA MET A 29 -34.45 0.65 87.60
C MET A 29 -33.78 0.02 88.82
N ASP A 30 -32.59 -0.53 88.61
CA ASP A 30 -31.52 -0.46 89.60
C ASP A 30 -30.30 0.17 88.94
N ALA A 31 -29.71 1.14 89.65
CA ALA A 31 -28.55 1.90 89.21
C ALA A 31 -27.31 0.99 89.17
N VAL A 32 -26.90 0.61 87.96
CA VAL A 32 -25.64 -0.06 87.70
C VAL A 32 -24.98 0.64 86.52
N MET A 33 -23.67 0.85 86.63
CA MET A 33 -22.83 1.48 85.61
C MET A 33 -23.22 0.99 84.22
N ALA A 34 -23.63 1.94 83.37
CA ALA A 34 -24.33 1.62 82.15
C ALA A 34 -23.36 1.07 81.12
N LYS A 35 -23.27 -0.26 81.08
CA LYS A 35 -22.54 -1.04 80.09
C LYS A 35 -23.47 -1.26 78.91
N GLU A 36 -22.95 -1.15 77.69
CA GLU A 36 -23.67 -1.54 76.46
C GLU A 36 -24.29 -2.94 76.64
N LYS A 37 -25.57 -3.10 76.27
CA LYS A 37 -26.29 -4.36 76.43
C LYS A 37 -26.15 -5.17 75.15
N ILE A 38 -25.52 -6.33 75.24
CA ILE A 38 -25.41 -7.32 74.16
C ILE A 38 -26.44 -8.42 74.42
N VAL A 39 -27.22 -8.77 73.39
CA VAL A 39 -28.20 -9.86 73.41
C VAL A 39 -27.84 -10.84 72.30
N GLU A 40 -27.44 -12.04 72.70
CA GLU A 40 -27.12 -13.16 71.80
C GLU A 40 -28.34 -14.04 71.59
N ARG A 41 -28.48 -14.60 70.38
CA ARG A 41 -29.53 -15.54 70.00
C ARG A 41 -28.93 -16.70 69.20
N ASP A 42 -29.45 -17.87 69.51
CA ASP A 42 -29.28 -19.10 68.75
C ASP A 42 -30.66 -19.40 68.13
N THR A 43 -30.87 -18.91 66.91
CA THR A 43 -32.15 -18.97 66.19
C THR A 43 -32.38 -20.36 65.62
N ASN A 44 -31.32 -21.04 65.19
CA ASN A 44 -31.36 -22.38 64.60
C ASN A 44 -31.36 -23.53 65.66
N LYS A 45 -31.05 -23.22 66.93
CA LYS A 45 -30.99 -24.11 68.10
C LYS A 45 -29.93 -25.21 68.01
N ASP A 46 -28.82 -24.95 67.34
CA ASP A 46 -27.69 -25.89 67.23
C ASP A 46 -26.69 -25.77 68.40
N GLY A 47 -26.91 -24.80 69.30
CA GLY A 47 -26.06 -24.52 70.45
C GLY A 47 -24.97 -23.48 70.19
N LYS A 48 -24.88 -22.89 69.00
CA LYS A 48 -24.02 -21.75 68.67
C LYS A 48 -24.86 -20.49 68.50
N THR A 49 -24.31 -19.34 68.90
CA THR A 49 -24.94 -18.04 68.67
C THR A 49 -24.88 -17.70 67.18
N ASP A 50 -26.04 -17.50 66.53
CA ASP A 50 -26.14 -17.12 65.11
C ASP A 50 -26.47 -15.63 64.91
N GLN A 51 -26.88 -14.93 65.97
CA GLN A 51 -27.10 -13.48 65.96
C GLN A 51 -26.69 -12.83 67.28
N ALA A 52 -26.03 -11.66 67.20
CA ALA A 52 -25.73 -10.83 68.36
C ALA A 52 -26.19 -9.38 68.14
N VAL A 53 -27.00 -8.84 69.06
CA VAL A 53 -27.53 -7.47 68.97
C VAL A 53 -26.94 -6.61 70.08
N CYS A 54 -26.32 -5.49 69.72
CA CYS A 54 -25.82 -4.48 70.66
C CYS A 54 -26.79 -3.28 70.71
N PHE A 55 -27.16 -2.85 71.92
CA PHE A 55 -28.04 -1.72 72.18
C PHE A 55 -27.32 -0.55 72.85
N ASP A 56 -27.76 0.67 72.54
CA ASP A 56 -27.37 1.89 73.25
C ASP A 56 -27.98 1.97 74.66
N LEU A 57 -27.56 2.99 75.40
CA LEU A 57 -28.06 3.27 76.77
C LEU A 57 -29.58 3.54 76.83
N ASN A 58 -30.20 3.87 75.70
CA ASN A 58 -31.63 4.14 75.58
C ASN A 58 -32.42 2.95 75.01
N GLY A 59 -31.76 1.80 74.78
CA GLY A 59 -32.37 0.59 74.22
C GLY A 59 -32.57 0.59 72.70
N LYS A 60 -31.94 1.51 71.95
CA LYS A 60 -31.92 1.49 70.48
C LYS A 60 -30.80 0.59 69.98
N VAL A 61 -31.03 -0.12 68.88
CA VAL A 61 -30.01 -0.97 68.26
C VAL A 61 -28.86 -0.10 67.74
N LEU A 62 -27.62 -0.49 68.04
CA LEU A 62 -26.39 0.10 67.51
C LEU A 62 -25.76 -0.80 66.45
N LYS A 63 -25.69 -2.12 66.72
CA LYS A 63 -25.06 -3.12 65.86
C LYS A 63 -25.84 -4.44 65.91
N LEU A 64 -25.94 -5.12 64.78
CA LEU A 64 -26.44 -6.49 64.65
C LEU A 64 -25.39 -7.32 63.91
N GLU A 65 -24.89 -8.37 64.54
CA GLU A 65 -23.96 -9.34 63.98
C GLU A 65 -24.73 -10.62 63.64
N ILE A 66 -24.44 -11.21 62.49
CA ILE A 66 -25.14 -12.37 61.95
C ILE A 66 -24.09 -13.34 61.40
N ASP A 67 -24.20 -14.59 61.81
CA ASP A 67 -23.57 -15.74 61.17
C ASP A 67 -24.54 -16.21 60.06
N SER A 68 -24.31 -15.71 58.84
CA SER A 68 -25.18 -15.97 57.69
C SER A 68 -24.93 -17.36 57.10
N ASN A 69 -23.73 -17.93 57.30
CA ASN A 69 -23.32 -19.21 56.73
C ASN A 69 -23.46 -20.40 57.72
N ASN A 70 -23.71 -20.14 59.00
CA ASN A 70 -23.83 -21.07 60.13
C ASN A 70 -22.53 -21.85 60.46
N ASP A 71 -21.36 -21.27 60.26
CA ASP A 71 -20.08 -21.91 60.63
C ASP A 71 -19.66 -21.64 62.10
N GLY A 72 -20.34 -20.70 62.76
CA GLY A 72 -20.07 -20.23 64.12
C GLY A 72 -19.23 -18.96 64.19
N VAL A 73 -18.89 -18.35 63.05
CA VAL A 73 -18.19 -17.06 62.93
C VAL A 73 -19.17 -16.04 62.34
N MET A 74 -19.25 -14.86 62.95
CA MET A 74 -20.10 -13.79 62.44
C MET A 74 -19.49 -13.23 61.14
N ASP A 75 -20.24 -13.26 60.04
CA ASP A 75 -19.78 -12.81 58.71
C ASP A 75 -20.47 -11.52 58.24
N ARG A 76 -21.59 -11.12 58.88
CA ARG A 76 -22.38 -9.97 58.46
C ARG A 76 -22.69 -9.05 59.63
N PHE A 77 -22.35 -7.77 59.47
CA PHE A 77 -22.49 -6.76 60.54
C PHE A 77 -23.31 -5.57 60.05
N GLN A 78 -24.45 -5.30 60.68
CA GLN A 78 -25.30 -4.15 60.38
C GLN A 78 -25.13 -3.08 61.47
N TYR A 79 -25.02 -1.82 61.06
CA TYR A 79 -24.83 -0.67 61.94
C TYR A 79 -26.01 0.30 61.82
N TYR A 80 -26.47 0.79 62.96
CA TYR A 80 -27.63 1.67 63.07
C TYR A 80 -27.27 2.98 63.77
N GLN A 81 -27.77 4.09 63.26
CA GLN A 81 -27.66 5.40 63.88
C GLN A 81 -29.05 5.99 64.10
N ASN A 82 -29.39 6.32 65.35
CA ASN A 82 -30.72 6.81 65.74
C ASN A 82 -31.88 5.88 65.32
N GLY A 83 -31.62 4.57 65.17
CA GLY A 83 -32.61 3.57 64.75
C GLY A 83 -32.71 3.37 63.23
N ALA A 84 -31.99 4.14 62.41
CA ALA A 84 -31.91 3.94 60.97
C ALA A 84 -30.67 3.12 60.60
N LEU A 85 -30.80 2.17 59.68
CA LEU A 85 -29.66 1.44 59.11
C LEU A 85 -28.77 2.40 58.32
N VAL A 86 -27.48 2.44 58.64
CA VAL A 86 -26.50 3.32 57.98
C VAL A 86 -25.41 2.55 57.24
N ARG A 87 -25.07 1.33 57.67
CA ARG A 87 -24.02 0.54 57.05
C ARG A 87 -24.25 -0.96 57.25
N ILE A 88 -23.87 -1.76 56.26
CA ILE A 88 -23.72 -3.21 56.37
C ILE A 88 -22.30 -3.57 55.93
N GLU A 89 -21.62 -4.41 56.70
CA GLU A 89 -20.35 -5.05 56.37
C GLU A 89 -20.62 -6.53 56.14
N SER A 90 -19.97 -7.15 55.17
CA SER A 90 -20.09 -8.58 54.89
C SER A 90 -18.77 -9.16 54.46
N ASP A 91 -18.49 -10.38 54.90
CA ASP A 91 -17.47 -11.29 54.39
C ASP A 91 -18.18 -12.26 53.42
N LEU A 92 -18.03 -12.04 52.12
CA LEU A 92 -18.74 -12.79 51.08
C LEU A 92 -17.99 -14.06 50.65
N ASP A 93 -16.67 -14.10 50.81
CA ASP A 93 -15.84 -15.24 50.42
C ASP A 93 -15.47 -16.18 51.60
N ASN A 94 -15.82 -15.80 52.83
CA ASN A 94 -15.65 -16.53 54.09
C ASN A 94 -14.18 -16.69 54.50
N ASP A 95 -13.34 -15.70 54.20
CA ASP A 95 -11.93 -15.66 54.61
C ASP A 95 -11.70 -14.97 55.98
N GLN A 96 -12.78 -14.56 56.65
CA GLN A 96 -12.83 -13.80 57.92
C GLN A 96 -12.37 -12.35 57.79
N GLN A 97 -12.25 -11.83 56.58
CA GLN A 97 -12.02 -10.42 56.28
C GLN A 97 -13.26 -9.84 55.61
N ILE A 98 -13.63 -8.62 56.00
CA ILE A 98 -14.75 -7.93 55.34
C ILE A 98 -14.31 -7.54 53.93
N ASP A 99 -15.10 -7.96 52.94
CA ASP A 99 -14.85 -7.69 51.52
C ASP A 99 -15.97 -6.86 50.87
N ALA A 100 -17.05 -6.56 51.59
CA ALA A 100 -18.16 -5.75 51.10
C ALA A 100 -18.72 -4.77 52.15
N TRP A 101 -18.98 -3.54 51.71
CA TRP A 101 -19.62 -2.49 52.51
C TRP A 101 -20.80 -1.87 51.76
N ASP A 102 -22.01 -1.92 52.32
CA ASP A 102 -23.17 -1.18 51.84
C ASP A 102 -23.47 0.00 52.76
N TYR A 103 -23.71 1.18 52.21
CA TYR A 103 -24.06 2.40 52.95
C TYR A 103 -25.46 2.85 52.60
N PHE A 104 -26.20 3.31 53.62
CA PHE A 104 -27.61 3.65 53.51
C PHE A 104 -27.89 5.07 54.01
N ASN A 105 -28.83 5.75 53.36
CA ASN A 105 -29.37 7.02 53.79
C ASN A 105 -30.89 7.02 53.56
N LYS A 106 -31.67 7.35 54.60
CA LYS A 106 -33.14 7.28 54.58
C LYS A 106 -33.66 5.94 54.02
N GLU A 107 -33.12 4.84 54.54
CA GLU A 107 -33.47 3.45 54.16
C GLU A 107 -33.12 3.05 52.72
N LYS A 108 -32.49 3.93 51.92
CA LYS A 108 -32.06 3.63 50.56
C LYS A 108 -30.55 3.42 50.52
N ARG A 109 -30.09 2.41 49.80
CA ARG A 109 -28.67 2.19 49.52
C ARG A 109 -28.14 3.35 48.66
N ILE A 110 -27.09 4.02 49.13
CA ILE A 110 -26.46 5.15 48.42
C ILE A 110 -25.08 4.80 47.85
N ARG A 111 -24.39 3.83 48.46
CA ARG A 111 -23.05 3.41 48.07
C ARG A 111 -22.84 1.94 48.41
N HIS A 112 -22.13 1.24 47.55
CA HIS A 112 -21.61 -0.11 47.79
C HIS A 112 -20.12 -0.10 47.46
N GLU A 113 -19.31 -0.69 48.32
CA GLU A 113 -17.87 -0.92 48.12
C GLU A 113 -17.61 -2.41 48.14
N GLY A 114 -16.79 -2.89 47.20
CA GLY A 114 -16.27 -4.25 47.17
C GLY A 114 -14.74 -4.23 47.16
N ALA A 115 -14.14 -5.18 47.86
CA ALA A 115 -12.70 -5.37 47.89
C ALA A 115 -12.23 -6.55 47.03
N ASP A 116 -10.93 -6.54 46.70
CA ASP A 116 -10.23 -7.68 46.15
C ASP A 116 -9.83 -8.70 47.25
N SER A 117 -9.21 -9.80 46.83
CA SER A 117 -8.72 -10.85 47.73
C SER A 117 -7.57 -10.41 48.67
N LEU A 118 -7.10 -9.17 48.55
CA LEU A 118 -6.10 -8.58 49.45
C LEU A 118 -6.74 -7.60 50.44
N GLY A 119 -8.07 -7.43 50.40
CA GLY A 119 -8.82 -6.50 51.24
C GLY A 119 -8.80 -5.06 50.75
N ASN A 120 -8.27 -4.77 49.55
CA ASN A 120 -8.27 -3.42 48.99
C ASN A 120 -9.58 -3.17 48.24
N VAL A 121 -10.24 -2.05 48.52
CA VAL A 121 -11.46 -1.66 47.79
C VAL A 121 -11.12 -1.45 46.31
N ASN A 122 -11.62 -2.35 45.46
CA ASN A 122 -11.37 -2.34 44.02
C ASN A 122 -12.61 -1.92 43.21
N GLN A 123 -13.76 -1.75 43.86
CA GLN A 123 -14.99 -1.33 43.22
C GLN A 123 -15.84 -0.46 44.15
N VAL A 124 -16.39 0.64 43.62
CA VAL A 124 -17.38 1.47 44.30
C VAL A 124 -18.57 1.71 43.38
N VAL A 125 -19.79 1.46 43.86
CA VAL A 125 -21.04 1.73 43.15
C VAL A 125 -21.80 2.81 43.92
N PHE A 126 -22.17 3.88 43.23
CA PHE A 126 -23.06 4.91 43.73
C PHE A 126 -24.46 4.71 43.14
N PHE A 127 -25.49 4.87 43.97
CA PHE A 127 -26.88 4.63 43.59
C PHE A 127 -27.70 5.92 43.60
N ASP A 128 -28.73 5.98 42.74
CA ASP A 128 -29.74 7.02 42.74
C ASP A 128 -30.86 6.74 43.77
N GLU A 129 -31.85 7.62 43.85
CA GLU A 129 -32.99 7.46 44.77
C GLU A 129 -33.88 6.25 44.48
N LYS A 130 -33.73 5.58 43.33
CA LYS A 130 -34.43 4.35 42.97
C LYS A 130 -33.53 3.12 43.18
N GLU A 131 -32.39 3.28 43.85
CA GLU A 131 -31.36 2.26 44.04
C GLU A 131 -30.82 1.71 42.70
N SER A 132 -30.90 2.50 41.63
CA SER A 132 -30.29 2.20 40.35
C SER A 132 -28.87 2.77 40.32
N PRO A 133 -27.88 2.08 39.71
CA PRO A 133 -26.53 2.62 39.59
C PRO A 133 -26.52 3.98 38.91
N LEU A 134 -25.83 4.95 39.51
CA LEU A 134 -25.53 6.28 38.96
C LEU A 134 -24.09 6.31 38.41
N ARG A 135 -23.16 5.73 39.18
CA ARG A 135 -21.74 5.69 38.86
C ARG A 135 -21.11 4.42 39.42
N ILE A 136 -20.22 3.80 38.66
CA ILE A 136 -19.39 2.67 39.13
C ILE A 136 -17.93 3.04 38.88
N GLU A 137 -17.12 2.97 39.91
CA GLU A 137 -15.67 3.17 39.87
C GLU A 137 -14.99 1.82 40.11
N LYS A 138 -13.94 1.52 39.36
CA LYS A 138 -13.18 0.28 39.45
C LYS A 138 -11.69 0.51 39.33
N ASP A 139 -10.94 -0.17 40.19
CA ASP A 139 -9.52 -0.40 40.01
C ASP A 139 -9.37 -1.67 39.16
N SER A 140 -9.25 -1.46 37.86
CA SER A 140 -9.05 -2.51 36.87
C SER A 140 -7.57 -2.82 36.64
N THR A 141 -6.65 -2.03 37.20
CA THR A 141 -5.20 -2.25 37.07
C THR A 141 -4.56 -2.90 38.30
N GLY A 142 -5.21 -2.80 39.46
CA GLY A 142 -4.77 -3.35 40.75
C GLY A 142 -3.74 -2.48 41.47
N ASP A 143 -3.66 -1.18 41.17
CA ASP A 143 -2.69 -0.24 41.77
C ASP A 143 -3.24 0.51 43.00
N GLY A 144 -4.49 0.24 43.37
CA GLY A 144 -5.21 0.89 44.46
C GLY A 144 -5.89 2.21 44.06
N LYS A 145 -5.89 2.58 42.77
CA LYS A 145 -6.59 3.75 42.25
C LYS A 145 -7.72 3.35 41.30
N PHE A 146 -8.83 4.08 41.33
CA PHE A 146 -9.94 3.82 40.41
C PHE A 146 -9.64 4.38 39.02
N ASP A 147 -9.15 3.51 38.12
CA ASP A 147 -8.84 3.88 36.73
C ASP A 147 -10.06 3.86 35.80
N THR A 148 -11.10 3.09 36.10
CA THR A 148 -12.27 2.93 35.21
C THR A 148 -13.53 3.47 35.87
N VAL A 149 -14.23 4.37 35.18
CA VAL A 149 -15.48 4.99 35.65
C VAL A 149 -16.60 4.77 34.64
N TYR A 150 -17.69 4.13 35.08
CA TYR A 150 -18.92 3.95 34.33
C TYR A 150 -19.97 4.94 34.84
N ASN A 151 -20.62 5.67 33.94
CA ASN A 151 -21.68 6.61 34.27
C ASN A 151 -23.02 6.16 33.69
N TYR A 152 -24.03 6.17 34.54
CA TYR A 152 -25.37 5.67 34.25
C TYR A 152 -26.41 6.79 34.36
N LYS A 153 -27.44 6.68 33.53
CA LYS A 153 -28.62 7.53 33.56
C LYS A 153 -29.84 6.68 33.28
N ASP A 154 -30.85 6.76 34.15
CA ASP A 154 -32.09 5.98 34.06
C ASP A 154 -31.83 4.47 33.88
N GLY A 155 -30.84 3.93 34.62
CA GLY A 155 -30.44 2.52 34.58
C GLY A 155 -29.65 2.09 33.33
N THR A 156 -29.35 3.02 32.41
CA THR A 156 -28.54 2.74 31.21
C THR A 156 -27.22 3.47 31.23
N ILE A 157 -26.14 2.79 30.81
CA ILE A 157 -24.84 3.43 30.65
C ILE A 157 -24.90 4.47 29.53
N PHE A 158 -24.32 5.65 29.77
CA PHE A 158 -24.17 6.70 28.75
C PHE A 158 -22.71 7.10 28.51
N SER A 159 -21.82 6.84 29.47
CA SER A 159 -20.40 7.18 29.35
C SER A 159 -19.51 6.24 30.15
N LEU A 160 -18.29 6.02 29.65
CA LEU A 160 -17.19 5.32 30.29
C LEU A 160 -15.91 6.13 30.10
N THR A 161 -15.12 6.25 31.16
CA THR A 161 -13.74 6.73 31.08
C THR A 161 -12.80 5.69 31.65
N LYS A 162 -11.58 5.63 31.09
CA LYS A 162 -10.53 4.76 31.59
C LYS A 162 -9.16 5.43 31.50
N ASP A 163 -8.37 5.30 32.56
CA ASP A 163 -6.91 5.49 32.60
C ASP A 163 -6.27 4.10 32.38
N THR A 164 -5.35 3.96 31.44
CA THR A 164 -4.72 2.65 31.12
C THR A 164 -3.23 2.58 31.43
N ASP A 165 -2.62 3.70 31.76
CA ASP A 165 -1.19 3.89 31.98
C ASP A 165 -0.86 4.39 33.39
N GLN A 166 -1.86 4.53 34.26
CA GLN A 166 -1.75 4.84 35.69
C GLN A 166 -1.13 6.21 35.98
N ASP A 167 -1.29 7.17 35.09
CA ASP A 167 -0.78 8.53 35.23
C ASP A 167 -1.81 9.50 35.86
N GLU A 168 -2.97 8.97 36.28
CA GLU A 168 -4.13 9.68 36.82
C GLU A 168 -4.88 10.54 35.78
N ARG A 169 -4.56 10.38 34.49
CA ARG A 169 -5.25 11.03 33.38
C ARG A 169 -6.02 9.98 32.60
N VAL A 170 -7.27 10.33 32.32
CA VAL A 170 -8.09 9.49 31.44
C VAL A 170 -7.49 9.54 30.05
N ASN A 171 -7.27 8.37 29.44
CA ASN A 171 -6.78 8.23 28.08
C ASN A 171 -7.75 7.46 27.16
N ILE A 172 -8.87 6.96 27.71
CA ILE A 172 -9.97 6.38 26.94
C ILE A 172 -11.29 7.00 27.36
N TRP A 173 -12.07 7.46 26.38
CA TRP A 173 -13.46 7.89 26.57
C TRP A 173 -14.38 7.10 25.65
N GLN A 174 -15.51 6.63 26.17
CA GLN A 174 -16.51 5.93 25.37
C GLN A 174 -17.91 6.39 25.72
N THR A 175 -18.70 6.75 24.72
CA THR A 175 -20.09 7.17 24.87
C THR A 175 -21.04 6.09 24.39
N PHE A 176 -22.21 6.04 25.03
CA PHE A 176 -23.23 5.02 24.76
C PHE A 176 -24.59 5.68 24.56
N GLN A 177 -25.41 5.06 23.71
CA GLN A 177 -26.82 5.39 23.52
C GLN A 177 -27.63 4.09 23.53
N ALA A 178 -28.66 4.01 24.36
CA ALA A 178 -29.45 2.80 24.57
C ALA A 178 -28.59 1.55 24.88
N GLY A 179 -27.51 1.74 25.66
CA GLY A 179 -26.58 0.67 26.05
C GLY A 179 -25.66 0.16 24.92
N LYS A 180 -25.66 0.81 23.75
CA LYS A 180 -24.75 0.52 22.64
C LYS A 180 -23.69 1.61 22.49
N PRO A 181 -22.44 1.27 22.15
CA PRO A 181 -21.41 2.28 21.96
C PRO A 181 -21.76 3.17 20.76
N VAL A 182 -21.45 4.46 20.85
CA VAL A 182 -21.64 5.46 19.78
C VAL A 182 -20.29 5.99 19.31
N GLU A 183 -19.44 6.36 20.26
CA GLU A 183 -18.09 6.87 19.98
C GLU A 183 -17.10 6.33 21.02
N ARG A 184 -15.88 6.03 20.60
CA ARG A 184 -14.75 5.73 21.46
C ARG A 184 -13.56 6.56 21.02
N LYS A 185 -12.94 7.26 21.96
CA LYS A 185 -11.71 8.03 21.78
C LYS A 185 -10.59 7.38 22.59
N VAL A 186 -9.40 7.35 22.03
CA VAL A 186 -8.19 6.85 22.68
C VAL A 186 -7.09 7.87 22.43
N ASP A 187 -6.45 8.30 23.51
CA ASP A 187 -5.26 9.13 23.60
C ASP A 187 -4.12 8.18 23.98
N ASP A 188 -3.33 7.73 23.03
CA ASP A 188 -2.29 6.72 23.24
C ASP A 188 -0.97 7.37 23.76
N ASP A 189 -0.80 8.70 23.68
CA ASP A 189 0.44 9.40 24.10
C ASP A 189 0.32 10.38 25.28
N GLY A 190 -0.91 10.61 25.77
CA GLY A 190 -1.22 11.39 26.96
C GLY A 190 -1.20 12.91 26.75
N ASP A 191 -1.22 13.39 25.51
CA ASP A 191 -1.22 14.83 25.19
C ASP A 191 -2.61 15.50 25.37
N GLY A 192 -3.66 14.70 25.60
CA GLY A 192 -5.05 15.14 25.76
C GLY A 192 -5.84 15.21 24.47
N LYS A 193 -5.23 14.91 23.32
CA LYS A 193 -5.90 14.69 22.03
C LYS A 193 -6.01 13.19 21.81
N ALA A 194 -6.98 12.80 20.98
CA ALA A 194 -7.22 11.39 20.74
C ALA A 194 -6.60 11.00 19.41
N GLU A 195 -5.61 10.10 19.43
CA GLU A 195 -5.01 9.56 18.21
C GLU A 195 -6.01 8.68 17.47
N ARG A 196 -7.02 8.15 18.17
CA ARG A 196 -8.03 7.29 17.54
C ARG A 196 -9.44 7.60 17.99
N ILE A 197 -10.28 7.97 17.02
CA ILE A 197 -11.72 8.19 17.20
C ILE A 197 -12.49 7.14 16.39
N SER A 198 -13.19 6.23 17.07
CA SER A 198 -14.03 5.19 16.47
C SER A 198 -15.51 5.50 16.67
N ARG A 199 -16.32 5.37 15.61
CA ARG A 199 -17.77 5.57 15.61
C ARG A 199 -18.50 4.29 15.25
N TYR A 200 -19.59 4.03 15.97
CA TYR A 200 -20.36 2.80 15.92
C TYR A 200 -21.80 3.10 15.49
N ASN A 201 -22.44 2.12 14.85
CA ASN A 201 -23.85 2.22 14.51
C ASN A 201 -24.79 1.81 15.63
N SER A 202 -26.10 1.93 15.37
CA SER A 202 -27.17 1.53 16.29
C SER A 202 -27.13 0.06 16.71
N MET A 203 -26.46 -0.82 15.94
CA MET A 203 -26.26 -2.22 16.31
C MET A 203 -25.01 -2.42 17.19
N GLY A 204 -24.14 -1.42 17.29
CA GLY A 204 -22.87 -1.44 18.03
C GLY A 204 -21.66 -1.90 17.21
N PHE A 205 -21.78 -2.00 15.89
CA PHE A 205 -20.65 -2.30 15.01
C PHE A 205 -19.91 -1.02 14.63
N CYS A 206 -18.58 -1.05 14.63
CA CYS A 206 -17.77 0.06 14.15
C CYS A 206 -18.08 0.30 12.65
N GLU A 207 -18.38 1.54 12.28
CA GLU A 207 -18.62 1.95 10.88
C GLU A 207 -17.52 2.84 10.34
N LYS A 208 -16.88 3.62 11.23
CA LYS A 208 -15.87 4.61 10.86
C LYS A 208 -14.84 4.74 11.97
N SER A 209 -13.57 4.90 11.61
CA SER A 209 -12.53 5.31 12.54
C SER A 209 -11.60 6.33 11.90
N LEU A 210 -11.22 7.35 12.65
CA LEU A 210 -10.16 8.30 12.34
C LEU A 210 -8.91 7.91 13.12
N HIS A 211 -7.73 8.07 12.52
CA HIS A 211 -6.43 7.84 13.16
C HIS A 211 -5.50 9.01 12.85
N ASP A 212 -4.91 9.58 13.90
CA ASP A 212 -3.68 10.34 13.89
C ASP A 212 -2.53 9.32 13.99
N LEU A 213 -1.62 9.32 13.03
CA LEU A 213 -0.50 8.36 13.02
C LEU A 213 0.84 8.98 13.38
N ASP A 214 0.92 10.31 13.46
CA ASP A 214 2.15 11.02 13.76
C ASP A 214 2.06 11.96 14.97
N ASN A 215 0.92 11.92 15.66
CA ASN A 215 0.61 12.59 16.91
C ASN A 215 0.68 14.11 16.80
N ASP A 216 0.27 14.68 15.66
CA ASP A 216 0.17 16.13 15.47
C ASP A 216 -1.20 16.72 15.87
N GLY A 217 -2.16 15.87 16.23
CA GLY A 217 -3.54 16.17 16.61
C GLY A 217 -4.52 16.21 15.44
N LYS A 218 -4.05 16.04 14.20
CA LYS A 218 -4.90 15.85 13.02
C LYS A 218 -5.02 14.36 12.70
N HIS A 219 -6.02 14.00 11.91
CA HIS A 219 -6.29 12.60 11.61
C HIS A 219 -6.12 12.36 10.11
N GLU A 220 -4.96 11.87 9.72
CA GLU A 220 -4.59 11.67 8.32
C GLU A 220 -5.26 10.42 7.74
N VAL A 221 -5.73 9.50 8.59
CA VAL A 221 -6.33 8.24 8.16
C VAL A 221 -7.80 8.15 8.54
N LEU A 222 -8.63 7.89 7.53
CA LEU A 222 -10.04 7.53 7.71
C LEU A 222 -10.29 6.10 7.21
N ARG A 223 -10.76 5.21 8.09
CA ARG A 223 -11.21 3.86 7.71
C ARG A 223 -12.73 3.74 7.82
N LEU A 224 -13.34 3.08 6.83
CA LEU A 224 -14.75 2.72 6.83
C LEU A 224 -14.89 1.19 6.87
N TYR A 225 -15.84 0.72 7.67
CA TYR A 225 -16.03 -0.70 7.97
C TYR A 225 -17.40 -1.18 7.49
N SER A 226 -17.46 -2.43 7.05
CA SER A 226 -18.69 -3.14 6.76
C SER A 226 -18.58 -4.54 7.34
N LYS A 227 -19.53 -4.92 8.20
CA LYS A 227 -19.52 -6.22 8.92
C LYS A 227 -18.22 -6.51 9.67
N GLY A 228 -17.57 -5.46 10.21
CA GLY A 228 -16.32 -5.57 10.97
C GLY A 228 -15.04 -5.58 10.13
N GLU A 229 -15.13 -5.62 8.80
CA GLU A 229 -13.98 -5.55 7.91
C GLU A 229 -13.84 -4.14 7.30
N VAL A 230 -12.61 -3.67 7.14
CA VAL A 230 -12.34 -2.43 6.39
C VAL A 230 -12.67 -2.68 4.92
N TYR A 231 -13.48 -1.80 4.33
CA TYR A 231 -13.74 -1.82 2.88
C TYR A 231 -13.18 -0.59 2.16
N VAL A 232 -12.95 0.51 2.89
CA VAL A 232 -12.29 1.74 2.40
C VAL A 232 -11.33 2.26 3.45
N GLN A 233 -10.13 2.66 3.02
CA GLN A 233 -9.24 3.51 3.79
C GLN A 233 -8.90 4.75 2.95
N LYS A 234 -8.99 5.92 3.54
CA LYS A 234 -8.55 7.19 2.96
C LYS A 234 -7.35 7.70 3.75
N TYR A 235 -6.40 8.32 3.05
CA TYR A 235 -5.17 8.84 3.62
C TYR A 235 -4.84 10.21 3.03
N ASP A 236 -4.69 11.19 3.91
CA ASP A 236 -4.22 12.55 3.66
C ASP A 236 -2.69 12.54 3.81
N SER A 237 -1.99 12.68 2.70
CA SER A 237 -0.54 12.48 2.65
C SER A 237 0.26 13.77 2.82
N ASP A 238 -0.34 14.93 2.53
CA ASP A 238 0.28 16.26 2.61
C ASP A 238 -0.32 17.15 3.72
N ARG A 239 -1.31 16.64 4.46
CA ARG A 239 -1.90 17.19 5.69
C ARG A 239 -2.69 18.46 5.49
N ASP A 240 -3.31 18.61 4.34
CA ASP A 240 -4.13 19.75 4.03
C ASP A 240 -5.64 19.51 4.16
N GLY A 241 -6.02 18.33 4.68
CA GLY A 241 -7.38 17.93 4.98
C GLY A 241 -8.11 17.29 3.79
N PHE A 242 -7.47 17.22 2.62
CA PHE A 242 -7.93 16.38 1.53
C PHE A 242 -7.40 14.95 1.71
N PHE A 243 -8.11 13.95 1.20
CA PHE A 243 -7.63 12.57 1.25
C PHE A 243 -7.26 12.12 -0.16
N GLU A 244 -6.07 12.47 -0.62
CA GLU A 244 -5.59 12.17 -1.98
C GLU A 244 -5.61 10.67 -2.23
N THR A 245 -5.25 9.87 -1.23
CA THR A 245 -5.10 8.42 -1.38
C THR A 245 -6.32 7.67 -0.87
N VAL A 246 -6.97 6.88 -1.73
CA VAL A 246 -8.09 6.00 -1.35
C VAL A 246 -7.73 4.55 -1.68
N SER A 247 -7.78 3.68 -0.68
CA SER A 247 -7.53 2.24 -0.78
C SER A 247 -8.83 1.46 -0.57
N LEU A 248 -9.18 0.58 -1.50
CA LEU A 248 -10.40 -0.20 -1.52
C LEU A 248 -10.10 -1.68 -1.29
N TYR A 249 -10.86 -2.29 -0.40
CA TYR A 249 -10.68 -3.67 0.03
C TYR A 249 -11.89 -4.52 -0.36
N LYS A 250 -11.65 -5.78 -0.70
CA LYS A 250 -12.68 -6.78 -1.00
C LYS A 250 -12.30 -8.10 -0.33
N LYS A 251 -13.14 -8.57 0.60
CA LYS A 251 -12.87 -9.75 1.44
C LYS A 251 -11.54 -9.63 2.19
N GLY A 252 -11.34 -8.48 2.85
CA GLY A 252 -10.11 -8.15 3.58
C GLY A 252 -8.84 -7.89 2.74
N LYS A 253 -8.89 -7.99 1.40
CA LYS A 253 -7.72 -7.80 0.54
C LYS A 253 -7.79 -6.51 -0.27
N LEU A 254 -6.68 -5.77 -0.33
CA LEU A 254 -6.53 -4.59 -1.18
C LEU A 254 -6.65 -4.99 -2.66
N TYR A 255 -7.56 -4.36 -3.40
CA TYR A 255 -7.74 -4.63 -4.83
C TYR A 255 -7.57 -3.39 -5.72
N LEU A 256 -7.78 -2.19 -5.17
CA LEU A 256 -7.62 -0.93 -5.88
C LEU A 256 -7.13 0.15 -4.91
N GLN A 257 -6.12 0.91 -5.31
CA GLN A 257 -5.72 2.15 -4.65
C GLN A 257 -5.72 3.28 -5.68
N THR A 258 -6.25 4.44 -5.32
CA THR A 258 -6.29 5.63 -6.16
C THR A 258 -5.55 6.78 -5.49
N LYS A 259 -4.96 7.67 -6.28
CA LYS A 259 -4.35 8.92 -5.82
C LYS A 259 -4.86 10.09 -6.66
N ASP A 260 -5.32 11.16 -6.02
CA ASP A 260 -5.78 12.41 -6.62
C ASP A 260 -4.98 13.56 -5.99
N LYS A 261 -3.86 13.94 -6.62
CA LYS A 261 -2.95 14.98 -6.10
C LYS A 261 -3.41 16.39 -6.45
N ASN A 262 -4.13 16.57 -7.55
CA ASN A 262 -4.61 17.88 -7.98
C ASN A 262 -5.97 18.25 -7.35
N LYS A 263 -6.59 17.32 -6.61
CA LYS A 263 -7.85 17.48 -5.86
C LYS A 263 -9.04 17.83 -6.73
N ASN A 264 -9.04 17.38 -7.98
CA ASN A 264 -10.14 17.64 -8.91
C ASN A 264 -11.27 16.59 -8.79
N GLY A 265 -11.12 15.58 -7.92
CA GLY A 265 -12.06 14.49 -7.70
C GLY A 265 -11.92 13.32 -8.67
N LYS A 266 -11.00 13.40 -9.64
CA LYS A 266 -10.64 12.33 -10.58
C LYS A 266 -9.23 11.84 -10.21
N PRO A 267 -9.05 10.53 -9.97
CA PRO A 267 -7.73 10.03 -9.63
C PRO A 267 -6.72 10.15 -10.77
N ASP A 268 -5.59 10.79 -10.48
CA ASP A 268 -4.40 10.85 -11.33
C ASP A 268 -3.70 9.49 -11.45
N VAL A 269 -3.78 8.66 -10.41
CA VAL A 269 -3.17 7.32 -10.41
C VAL A 269 -4.17 6.28 -9.91
N LYS A 270 -4.28 5.15 -10.60
CA LYS A 270 -5.05 3.97 -10.17
C LYS A 270 -4.16 2.74 -10.18
N ILE A 271 -3.97 2.11 -9.03
CA ILE A 271 -3.15 0.92 -8.82
C ILE A 271 -4.07 -0.26 -8.53
N PHE A 272 -4.07 -1.25 -9.42
CA PHE A 272 -4.84 -2.48 -9.31
C PHE A 272 -3.97 -3.60 -8.76
N TYR A 273 -4.49 -4.35 -7.79
CA TYR A 273 -3.77 -5.44 -7.12
C TYR A 273 -4.35 -6.81 -7.46
N ASP A 274 -3.53 -7.84 -7.42
CA ASP A 274 -3.94 -9.24 -7.56
C ASP A 274 -4.41 -9.84 -6.21
N GLN A 275 -4.79 -11.13 -6.21
CA GLN A 275 -5.27 -11.80 -5.00
C GLN A 275 -4.19 -12.02 -3.91
N LYS A 276 -2.92 -11.79 -4.24
CA LYS A 276 -1.78 -11.82 -3.32
C LYS A 276 -1.32 -10.39 -2.95
N GLU A 277 -2.15 -9.38 -3.26
CA GLU A 277 -1.90 -7.96 -3.00
C GLU A 277 -0.61 -7.45 -3.67
N LYS A 278 -0.23 -8.06 -4.79
CA LYS A 278 0.84 -7.57 -5.66
C LYS A 278 0.25 -6.70 -6.76
N LYS A 279 0.97 -5.65 -7.17
CA LYS A 279 0.57 -4.82 -8.31
C LYS A 279 0.33 -5.71 -9.53
N LYS A 280 -0.82 -5.51 -10.17
CA LYS A 280 -1.22 -6.15 -11.43
C LYS A 280 -1.16 -5.15 -12.58
N ARG A 281 -1.68 -3.94 -12.34
CA ARG A 281 -1.75 -2.87 -13.33
C ARG A 281 -1.71 -1.52 -12.65
N VAL A 282 -1.06 -0.53 -13.25
CA VAL A 282 -1.14 0.87 -12.84
C VAL A 282 -1.63 1.69 -14.03
N GLU A 283 -2.58 2.58 -13.81
CA GLU A 283 -3.03 3.59 -14.76
C GLU A 283 -2.60 4.95 -14.21
N ILE A 284 -2.00 5.79 -15.05
CA ILE A 284 -1.48 7.10 -14.67
C ILE A 284 -2.02 8.10 -15.70
N ASP A 285 -2.63 9.17 -15.20
CA ASP A 285 -2.97 10.39 -15.90
C ASP A 285 -1.86 11.40 -15.59
N SER A 286 -0.87 11.46 -16.47
CA SER A 286 0.35 12.23 -16.30
C SER A 286 0.19 13.71 -16.66
N ASP A 287 -0.83 14.04 -17.48
CA ASP A 287 -1.13 15.39 -17.92
C ASP A 287 -2.35 16.04 -17.20
N LEU A 288 -2.98 15.28 -16.30
CA LEU A 288 -4.05 15.69 -15.39
C LEU A 288 -5.35 16.11 -16.10
N LYS A 289 -5.63 15.57 -17.30
CA LYS A 289 -6.85 15.88 -18.06
C LYS A 289 -8.04 14.98 -17.72
N GLY A 290 -7.86 14.02 -16.81
CA GLY A 290 -8.89 13.13 -16.29
C GLY A 290 -9.00 11.77 -16.98
N ALA A 291 -8.06 11.45 -17.87
CA ALA A 291 -7.93 10.16 -18.54
C ALA A 291 -6.48 9.69 -18.41
N ALA A 292 -6.27 8.39 -18.18
CA ALA A 292 -4.92 7.85 -18.14
C ALA A 292 -4.28 7.91 -19.54
N ASP A 293 -3.00 8.24 -19.59
CA ASP A 293 -2.15 8.24 -20.78
C ASP A 293 -0.99 7.24 -20.65
N ILE A 294 -0.76 6.68 -19.46
CA ILE A 294 0.24 5.64 -19.21
C ILE A 294 -0.38 4.44 -18.49
N TRP A 295 -0.07 3.24 -18.96
CA TRP A 295 -0.49 1.97 -18.37
C TRP A 295 0.72 1.06 -18.13
N GLU A 296 0.92 0.64 -16.89
CA GLU A 296 1.95 -0.32 -16.53
C GLU A 296 1.33 -1.67 -16.18
N TYR A 297 1.94 -2.76 -16.61
CA TYR A 297 1.48 -4.13 -16.38
C TYR A 297 2.54 -4.93 -15.65
N TYR A 298 2.11 -5.66 -14.62
CA TYR A 298 2.98 -6.37 -13.70
C TYR A 298 2.66 -7.86 -13.67
N LYS A 299 3.69 -8.70 -13.55
CA LYS A 299 3.57 -10.14 -13.31
C LYS A 299 4.57 -10.55 -12.24
N ALA A 300 4.07 -11.25 -11.21
CA ALA A 300 4.86 -11.66 -10.04
C ALA A 300 5.60 -10.51 -9.33
N GLY A 301 5.09 -9.28 -9.41
CA GLY A 301 5.68 -8.08 -8.80
C GLY A 301 6.69 -7.33 -9.67
N ARG A 302 6.99 -7.80 -10.88
CA ARG A 302 7.89 -7.14 -11.84
C ARG A 302 7.10 -6.55 -13.00
N ILE A 303 7.52 -5.39 -13.50
CA ILE A 303 6.93 -4.81 -14.71
C ILE A 303 7.29 -5.69 -15.92
N ILE A 304 6.30 -5.97 -16.76
CA ILE A 304 6.46 -6.76 -17.99
C ILE A 304 6.12 -5.94 -19.24
N ARG A 305 5.27 -4.91 -19.08
CA ARG A 305 4.86 -4.05 -20.19
C ARG A 305 4.48 -2.66 -19.68
N LEU A 306 4.83 -1.65 -20.45
CA LEU A 306 4.35 -0.27 -20.31
C LEU A 306 3.72 0.13 -21.64
N GLU A 307 2.58 0.79 -21.59
CA GLU A 307 1.87 1.34 -22.75
C GLU A 307 1.65 2.84 -22.51
N LYS A 308 1.74 3.64 -23.57
CA LYS A 308 1.59 5.10 -23.50
C LYS A 308 0.83 5.65 -24.70
N ASP A 309 -0.05 6.61 -24.43
CA ASP A 309 -0.67 7.52 -25.41
C ASP A 309 0.04 8.88 -25.29
N SER A 310 1.21 8.98 -25.92
CA SER A 310 2.03 10.19 -25.95
C SER A 310 1.38 11.31 -26.75
N ALA A 311 0.57 10.97 -27.76
CA ALA A 311 -0.10 11.91 -28.64
C ALA A 311 -1.45 12.42 -28.08
N ASN A 312 -1.93 11.88 -26.95
CA ASN A 312 -3.23 12.18 -26.33
C ASN A 312 -4.42 11.98 -27.29
N THR A 313 -4.36 10.92 -28.09
CA THR A 313 -5.38 10.60 -29.10
C THR A 313 -6.47 9.67 -28.56
N GLY A 314 -6.28 9.11 -27.36
CA GLY A 314 -7.04 8.00 -26.80
C GLY A 314 -6.59 6.63 -27.30
N LYS A 315 -5.56 6.56 -28.15
CA LYS A 315 -4.96 5.32 -28.67
C LYS A 315 -3.52 5.20 -28.15
N ILE A 316 -3.10 3.97 -27.90
CA ILE A 316 -1.73 3.69 -27.46
C ILE A 316 -0.79 3.79 -28.67
N ASP A 317 0.14 4.74 -28.64
CA ASP A 317 1.19 4.89 -29.66
C ASP A 317 2.51 4.22 -29.30
N THR A 318 2.75 3.93 -28.03
CA THR A 318 4.03 3.37 -27.58
C THR A 318 3.81 2.17 -26.68
N LYS A 319 4.51 1.06 -26.93
CA LYS A 319 4.56 -0.09 -26.03
C LYS A 319 6.00 -0.50 -25.74
N VAL A 320 6.33 -0.67 -24.47
CA VAL A 320 7.65 -1.10 -23.99
C VAL A 320 7.50 -2.44 -23.28
N PHE A 321 8.31 -3.42 -23.65
CA PHE A 321 8.34 -4.75 -23.09
C PHE A 321 9.60 -4.95 -22.25
N PHE A 322 9.43 -5.62 -21.12
CA PHE A 322 10.49 -5.84 -20.14
C PHE A 322 10.71 -7.33 -19.92
N LYS A 323 11.99 -7.71 -19.78
CA LYS A 323 12.44 -9.04 -19.39
C LYS A 323 13.55 -8.90 -18.37
N ASP A 324 13.41 -9.61 -17.25
CA ASP A 324 14.32 -9.50 -16.11
C ASP A 324 14.56 -8.04 -15.67
N GLU A 325 13.48 -7.25 -15.65
CA GLU A 325 13.45 -5.83 -15.26
C GLU A 325 14.27 -4.88 -16.16
N LYS A 326 14.76 -5.39 -17.29
CA LYS A 326 15.43 -4.61 -18.34
C LYS A 326 14.50 -4.46 -19.54
N LYS A 327 14.58 -3.32 -20.23
CA LYS A 327 13.89 -3.14 -21.52
C LYS A 327 14.39 -4.22 -22.48
N GLU A 328 13.46 -4.94 -23.10
CA GLU A 328 13.74 -5.96 -24.10
C GLU A 328 13.44 -5.42 -25.50
N LYS A 329 12.23 -4.87 -25.65
CA LYS A 329 11.68 -4.36 -26.91
C LYS A 329 10.86 -3.10 -26.66
N LEU A 330 10.88 -2.16 -27.58
CA LEU A 330 9.95 -1.03 -27.64
C LEU A 330 9.35 -1.00 -29.05
N ILE A 331 8.06 -0.71 -29.17
CA ILE A 331 7.40 -0.48 -30.46
C ILE A 331 6.67 0.86 -30.43
N LYS A 332 6.64 1.55 -31.57
CA LYS A 332 5.94 2.83 -31.76
C LYS A 332 5.11 2.83 -33.03
N ASP A 333 3.91 3.39 -32.90
CA ASP A 333 3.02 3.88 -33.94
C ASP A 333 3.36 5.36 -34.15
N ILE A 334 4.05 5.70 -35.24
CA ILE A 334 4.54 7.08 -35.46
C ILE A 334 3.46 7.94 -36.11
N ASP A 335 2.67 7.37 -37.01
CA ASP A 335 1.69 8.10 -37.81
C ASP A 335 0.26 8.07 -37.22
N GLY A 336 0.03 7.24 -36.20
CA GLY A 336 -1.23 7.14 -35.46
C GLY A 336 -2.29 6.30 -36.16
N ASP A 337 -1.92 5.50 -37.16
CA ASP A 337 -2.84 4.66 -37.93
C ASP A 337 -3.27 3.39 -37.16
N GLY A 338 -2.56 3.05 -36.08
CA GLY A 338 -2.78 1.89 -35.21
C GLY A 338 -1.83 0.71 -35.45
N ASN A 339 -0.98 0.78 -36.47
CA ASN A 339 0.14 -0.11 -36.69
C ASN A 339 1.35 0.37 -35.87
N PHE A 340 2.42 -0.44 -35.82
CA PHE A 340 3.59 -0.11 -35.02
C PHE A 340 4.84 -0.31 -35.86
N GLU A 341 5.07 0.64 -36.77
CA GLU A 341 6.09 0.65 -37.82
C GLU A 341 7.50 0.54 -37.23
N THR A 342 7.74 1.18 -36.08
CA THR A 342 9.07 1.23 -35.49
C THR A 342 9.22 0.25 -34.35
N THR A 343 10.20 -0.65 -34.44
CA THR A 343 10.61 -1.56 -33.37
C THR A 343 12.05 -1.27 -32.92
N GLN A 344 12.29 -1.12 -31.61
CA GLN A 344 13.63 -1.02 -31.03
C GLN A 344 13.91 -2.23 -30.13
N TRP A 345 15.04 -2.90 -30.36
CA TRP A 345 15.53 -4.02 -29.56
C TRP A 345 16.70 -3.60 -28.67
N PHE A 346 16.68 -4.02 -27.41
CA PHE A 346 17.69 -3.68 -26.40
C PHE A 346 18.52 -4.89 -25.92
N ASN A 347 18.25 -6.08 -26.47
CA ASN A 347 18.79 -7.36 -26.01
C ASN A 347 19.68 -8.08 -27.07
N ARG A 348 20.23 -7.35 -28.05
CA ARG A 348 21.05 -7.90 -29.13
C ARG A 348 22.54 -7.91 -28.73
N LEU A 349 23.18 -9.07 -28.66
CA LEU A 349 24.52 -9.28 -28.08
C LEU A 349 25.66 -8.38 -28.61
N LYS A 350 25.56 -7.84 -29.84
CA LYS A 350 26.59 -6.97 -30.45
C LYS A 350 26.27 -5.48 -30.38
N TRP A 351 25.02 -5.12 -30.13
CA TRP A 351 24.47 -3.78 -30.37
C TRP A 351 23.82 -3.26 -29.10
N SER A 352 24.03 -1.99 -28.78
CA SER A 352 23.32 -1.35 -27.67
C SER A 352 21.83 -1.21 -27.98
N ILE A 353 21.50 -0.89 -29.23
CA ILE A 353 20.13 -0.78 -29.74
C ILE A 353 20.12 -1.23 -31.20
N VAL A 354 19.09 -1.97 -31.61
CA VAL A 354 18.76 -2.19 -33.02
C VAL A 354 17.38 -1.61 -33.27
N THR A 355 17.25 -0.67 -34.20
CA THR A 355 15.96 -0.08 -34.60
C THR A 355 15.59 -0.66 -35.97
N GLU A 356 14.37 -1.19 -36.09
CA GLU A 356 13.76 -1.68 -37.32
C GLU A 356 12.56 -0.77 -37.63
N VAL A 357 12.40 -0.39 -38.88
CA VAL A 357 11.27 0.40 -39.40
C VAL A 357 10.64 -0.37 -40.54
N ASP A 358 9.33 -0.58 -40.43
CA ASP A 358 8.42 -1.22 -41.40
C ASP A 358 7.29 -0.21 -41.67
N GLY A 359 7.52 0.71 -42.59
CA GLY A 359 6.65 1.85 -42.86
C GLY A 359 5.46 1.50 -43.76
N ASN A 360 5.56 0.44 -44.55
CA ASN A 360 4.46 -0.04 -45.40
C ASN A 360 3.60 -1.12 -44.70
N ASN A 361 4.00 -1.58 -43.51
CA ASN A 361 3.33 -2.57 -42.66
C ASN A 361 3.16 -3.94 -43.35
N ASP A 362 4.13 -4.33 -44.17
CA ASP A 362 4.15 -5.61 -44.88
C ASP A 362 4.86 -6.72 -44.08
N LYS A 363 5.46 -6.38 -42.92
CA LYS A 363 6.26 -7.23 -42.01
C LYS A 363 7.70 -7.48 -42.46
N ASN A 364 8.09 -6.94 -43.59
CA ASN A 364 9.49 -6.78 -43.97
C ASN A 364 10.03 -5.47 -43.36
N VAL A 365 11.34 -5.31 -43.33
CA VAL A 365 11.97 -4.18 -42.65
C VAL A 365 12.65 -3.33 -43.69
N ASP A 366 12.05 -2.18 -44.00
CA ASP A 366 12.58 -1.18 -44.93
C ASP A 366 13.93 -0.63 -44.46
N PHE A 367 14.04 -0.36 -43.15
CA PHE A 367 15.26 0.19 -42.56
C PHE A 367 15.66 -0.51 -41.26
N ARG A 368 16.92 -0.92 -41.16
CA ARG A 368 17.51 -1.43 -39.91
C ARG A 368 18.74 -0.64 -39.50
N TYR A 369 18.70 -0.04 -38.33
CA TYR A 369 19.77 0.76 -37.75
C TYR A 369 20.39 0.05 -36.56
N PHE A 370 21.72 -0.06 -36.55
CA PHE A 370 22.47 -0.74 -35.50
C PHE A 370 23.38 0.23 -34.77
N TYR A 371 23.16 0.36 -33.46
CA TYR A 371 23.89 1.28 -32.60
C TYR A 371 24.81 0.53 -31.65
N LYS A 372 26.00 1.10 -31.39
CA LYS A 372 26.92 0.62 -30.34
C LYS A 372 27.44 1.79 -29.52
N GLY A 373 27.06 1.83 -28.24
CA GLY A 373 27.44 2.93 -27.34
C GLY A 373 26.79 4.26 -27.74
N GLY A 374 25.58 4.21 -28.29
CA GLY A 374 24.83 5.39 -28.75
C GLY A 374 25.21 5.92 -30.14
N VAL A 375 26.23 5.36 -30.79
CA VAL A 375 26.66 5.77 -32.13
C VAL A 375 26.20 4.75 -33.17
N LEU A 376 25.68 5.22 -34.30
CA LEU A 376 25.32 4.37 -35.45
C LEU A 376 26.58 3.69 -36.01
N ARG A 377 26.46 2.41 -36.36
CA ARG A 377 27.58 1.58 -36.85
C ARG A 377 27.26 0.86 -38.15
N LEU A 378 26.00 0.48 -38.33
CA LEU A 378 25.50 -0.15 -39.53
C LEU A 378 24.07 0.36 -39.78
N LYS A 379 23.75 0.65 -41.03
CA LYS A 379 22.39 0.88 -41.53
C LYS A 379 22.17 -0.07 -42.69
N GLU A 380 21.08 -0.82 -42.66
CA GLU A 380 20.59 -1.64 -43.77
C GLU A 380 19.34 -0.95 -44.33
N VAL A 381 19.22 -0.92 -45.65
CA VAL A 381 18.10 -0.33 -46.39
C VAL A 381 17.62 -1.32 -47.44
N ASP A 382 16.31 -1.50 -47.49
CA ASP A 382 15.54 -2.18 -48.54
C ASP A 382 14.78 -1.06 -49.26
N GLU A 383 15.32 -0.59 -50.39
CA GLU A 383 14.82 0.56 -51.15
C GLU A 383 13.62 0.20 -52.03
N ASP A 384 13.55 -1.05 -52.50
CA ASP A 384 12.46 -1.52 -53.37
C ASP A 384 11.34 -2.25 -52.60
N GLU A 385 11.48 -2.37 -51.28
CA GLU A 385 10.52 -2.95 -50.33
C GLU A 385 10.22 -4.43 -50.64
N ASN A 386 11.22 -5.18 -51.14
CA ASN A 386 11.05 -6.59 -51.51
C ASN A 386 11.40 -7.59 -50.37
N GLY A 387 11.91 -7.10 -49.24
CA GLY A 387 12.36 -7.86 -48.07
C GLY A 387 13.85 -8.23 -48.07
N VAL A 388 14.60 -7.81 -49.09
CA VAL A 388 16.04 -8.01 -49.25
C VAL A 388 16.75 -6.66 -49.09
N VAL A 389 17.92 -6.68 -48.46
CA VAL A 389 18.69 -5.46 -48.24
C VAL A 389 19.42 -5.08 -49.52
N ASP A 390 19.08 -3.91 -50.08
CA ASP A 390 19.73 -3.31 -51.26
C ASP A 390 20.98 -2.50 -50.91
N ILE A 391 21.03 -1.93 -49.71
CA ILE A 391 22.15 -1.07 -49.27
C ILE A 391 22.56 -1.38 -47.83
N LYS A 392 23.87 -1.44 -47.59
CA LYS A 392 24.49 -1.45 -46.26
C LYS A 392 25.50 -0.34 -46.10
N GLU A 393 25.27 0.57 -45.16
CA GLU A 393 26.21 1.63 -44.80
C GLU A 393 26.88 1.32 -43.47
N HIS A 394 28.22 1.38 -43.43
CA HIS A 394 29.02 1.15 -42.23
C HIS A 394 29.65 2.44 -41.77
N TYR A 395 29.62 2.64 -40.46
CA TYR A 395 30.04 3.87 -39.81
C TYR A 395 31.17 3.61 -38.81
N ASP A 396 32.15 4.51 -38.80
CA ASP A 396 33.31 4.46 -37.90
C ASP A 396 32.90 4.71 -36.44
N LYS A 397 33.88 4.70 -35.51
CA LYS A 397 33.63 4.91 -34.08
C LYS A 397 33.00 6.27 -33.74
N ASN A 398 33.19 7.28 -34.58
CA ASN A 398 32.67 8.63 -34.44
C ASN A 398 31.34 8.85 -35.17
N GLY A 399 30.86 7.85 -35.92
CA GLY A 399 29.61 7.91 -36.68
C GLY A 399 29.78 8.46 -38.10
N LYS A 400 31.00 8.49 -38.64
CA LYS A 400 31.27 8.88 -40.04
C LYS A 400 31.13 7.70 -40.98
N LEU A 401 30.59 7.92 -42.17
CA LEU A 401 30.47 6.89 -43.20
C LEU A 401 31.87 6.46 -43.68
N VAL A 402 32.15 5.15 -43.68
CA VAL A 402 33.46 4.61 -44.13
C VAL A 402 33.34 3.60 -45.26
N LYS A 403 32.21 2.92 -45.34
CA LYS A 403 31.96 1.87 -46.34
C LYS A 403 30.47 1.83 -46.67
N ARG A 404 30.11 1.71 -47.95
CA ARG A 404 28.75 1.45 -48.42
C ARG A 404 28.78 0.27 -49.37
N GLU A 405 27.94 -0.73 -49.14
CA GLU A 405 27.72 -1.87 -50.02
C GLU A 405 26.34 -1.68 -50.64
N GLU A 406 26.20 -1.80 -51.95
CA GLU A 406 24.91 -1.66 -52.62
C GLU A 406 24.78 -2.64 -53.79
N GLU A 407 23.54 -2.86 -54.22
CA GLU A 407 23.23 -3.54 -55.46
C GLU A 407 23.32 -2.57 -56.65
N HIS A 408 24.02 -3.00 -57.69
CA HIS A 408 24.17 -2.29 -58.95
C HIS A 408 23.80 -3.21 -60.12
N GLU A 409 23.07 -2.68 -61.10
CA GLU A 409 22.61 -3.40 -62.30
C GLU A 409 21.70 -4.63 -62.04
N ASN A 410 20.89 -4.61 -60.98
CA ASN A 410 19.96 -5.69 -60.63
C ASN A 410 20.64 -7.06 -60.48
N ALA A 411 21.82 -7.09 -59.85
CA ALA A 411 22.61 -8.30 -59.66
C ALA A 411 21.94 -9.34 -58.73
N GLY A 412 20.97 -8.94 -57.91
CA GLY A 412 20.33 -9.75 -56.87
C GLY A 412 21.19 -9.96 -55.61
N TYR A 413 22.29 -9.23 -55.49
CA TYR A 413 23.19 -9.21 -54.35
C TYR A 413 23.99 -7.89 -54.32
N LEU A 414 24.53 -7.54 -53.16
CA LEU A 414 25.39 -6.37 -52.97
C LEU A 414 26.72 -6.58 -53.71
N ASN A 415 26.82 -6.07 -54.93
CA ASN A 415 27.92 -6.35 -55.85
C ASN A 415 28.90 -5.19 -55.99
N ILE A 416 28.59 -4.00 -55.47
CA ILE A 416 29.52 -2.87 -55.42
C ILE A 416 29.76 -2.37 -54.00
N VAL A 417 31.01 -2.06 -53.69
CA VAL A 417 31.47 -1.59 -52.39
C VAL A 417 32.24 -0.28 -52.51
N TRP A 418 31.68 0.79 -51.97
CA TRP A 418 32.27 2.11 -51.89
C TRP A 418 33.04 2.30 -50.58
N PHE A 419 34.19 2.97 -50.65
CA PHE A 419 35.04 3.34 -49.52
C PHE A 419 35.19 4.85 -49.45
N TYR A 420 35.07 5.39 -48.23
CA TYR A 420 35.04 6.82 -47.97
C TYR A 420 36.23 7.25 -47.10
N ASN A 421 36.70 8.48 -47.30
CA ASN A 421 37.73 9.08 -46.44
C ASN A 421 37.10 9.76 -45.20
N ASN A 422 37.95 10.39 -44.37
CA ASN A 422 37.49 11.07 -43.15
C ASN A 422 36.60 12.30 -43.42
N ASP A 423 36.59 12.81 -44.65
CA ASP A 423 35.76 13.92 -45.10
C ASP A 423 34.48 13.42 -45.80
N GLU A 424 34.20 12.10 -45.72
CA GLU A 424 33.06 11.41 -46.34
C GLU A 424 33.02 11.51 -47.87
N GLU A 425 34.16 11.74 -48.50
CA GLU A 425 34.33 11.69 -49.96
C GLU A 425 34.64 10.26 -50.39
N ALA A 426 34.03 9.81 -51.48
CA ALA A 426 34.34 8.51 -52.07
C ALA A 426 35.80 8.53 -52.59
N VAL A 427 36.59 7.54 -52.21
CA VAL A 427 37.99 7.38 -52.66
C VAL A 427 38.19 6.14 -53.52
N ARG A 428 37.34 5.12 -53.35
CA ARG A 428 37.42 3.87 -54.09
C ARG A 428 36.06 3.19 -54.15
N ALA A 429 35.74 2.56 -55.28
CA ALA A 429 34.66 1.57 -55.37
C ALA A 429 35.20 0.25 -55.93
N GLU A 430 34.66 -0.87 -55.46
CA GLU A 430 35.03 -2.22 -55.86
C GLU A 430 33.77 -2.96 -56.32
N LYS A 431 33.71 -3.43 -57.57
CA LYS A 431 32.55 -4.11 -58.16
C LYS A 431 32.89 -5.56 -58.49
N ASP A 432 32.09 -6.50 -58.00
CA ASP A 432 32.12 -7.93 -58.32
C ASP A 432 31.03 -8.20 -59.37
N ASN A 433 31.43 -8.44 -60.61
CA ASN A 433 30.48 -8.66 -61.72
C ASN A 433 30.02 -10.12 -61.80
N ASN A 434 30.81 -11.07 -61.30
CA ASN A 434 30.55 -12.50 -61.45
C ASN A 434 30.02 -13.17 -60.17
N GLY A 435 29.97 -12.45 -59.05
CA GLY A 435 29.43 -12.90 -57.77
C GLY A 435 30.34 -13.88 -57.03
N ASN A 436 31.64 -13.92 -57.34
CA ASN A 436 32.58 -14.84 -56.73
C ASN A 436 33.10 -14.35 -55.35
N GLY A 437 32.74 -13.14 -54.92
CA GLY A 437 33.17 -12.50 -53.68
C GLY A 437 34.48 -11.72 -53.78
N HIS A 438 35.06 -11.62 -54.97
CA HIS A 438 36.23 -10.82 -55.29
C HIS A 438 35.85 -9.76 -56.32
N PRO A 439 36.34 -8.52 -56.18
CA PRO A 439 36.04 -7.49 -57.15
C PRO A 439 36.73 -7.76 -58.49
N ASP A 440 35.99 -7.58 -59.57
CA ASP A 440 36.47 -7.60 -60.95
C ASP A 440 36.85 -6.18 -61.42
N ILE A 441 36.24 -5.14 -60.86
CA ILE A 441 36.50 -3.74 -61.23
C ILE A 441 36.80 -2.89 -59.99
N TRP A 442 37.85 -2.07 -60.07
CA TRP A 442 38.21 -1.07 -59.07
C TRP A 442 38.15 0.33 -59.67
N TYR A 443 37.34 1.19 -59.08
CA TYR A 443 37.24 2.61 -59.40
C TYR A 443 38.00 3.42 -58.35
N PHE A 444 38.77 4.42 -58.75
CA PHE A 444 39.51 5.30 -57.85
C PHE A 444 39.12 6.76 -58.08
N TYR A 445 38.81 7.45 -56.98
CA TYR A 445 38.26 8.80 -57.00
C TYR A 445 39.17 9.77 -56.26
N LYS A 446 39.16 11.04 -56.69
CA LYS A 446 39.82 12.14 -55.99
C LYS A 446 38.93 13.37 -56.06
N LYS A 447 38.53 13.90 -54.89
CA LYS A 447 37.55 14.99 -54.77
C LYS A 447 36.23 14.67 -55.52
N ASN A 448 35.74 13.44 -55.36
CA ASN A 448 34.56 12.90 -56.04
C ASN A 448 34.61 12.81 -57.58
N CYS A 449 35.77 13.03 -58.22
CA CYS A 449 35.95 12.80 -59.66
C CYS A 449 36.65 11.46 -59.91
N LEU A 450 36.19 10.69 -60.89
CA LEU A 450 36.83 9.43 -61.31
C LEU A 450 38.21 9.71 -61.91
N ARG A 451 39.24 8.98 -61.46
CA ARG A 451 40.64 9.16 -61.89
C ARG A 451 41.23 7.95 -62.55
N ARG A 452 40.84 6.77 -62.09
CA ARG A 452 41.39 5.52 -62.58
C ARG A 452 40.36 4.41 -62.44
N VAL A 453 40.29 3.58 -63.46
CA VAL A 453 39.58 2.30 -63.42
C VAL A 453 40.60 1.20 -63.63
N GLU A 454 40.50 0.13 -62.87
CA GLU A 454 41.26 -1.10 -63.06
C GLU A 454 40.24 -2.24 -63.19
N GLU A 455 40.40 -3.12 -64.16
CA GLU A 455 39.47 -4.20 -64.43
C GLU A 455 40.22 -5.51 -64.69
N ASP A 456 39.77 -6.56 -64.04
CA ASP A 456 40.15 -7.96 -64.23
C ASP A 456 39.13 -8.59 -65.19
N THR A 457 39.48 -8.67 -66.47
CA THR A 457 38.60 -9.18 -67.53
C THR A 457 38.65 -10.70 -67.65
N ASN A 458 39.66 -11.35 -67.04
CA ASN A 458 39.85 -12.80 -67.09
C ASN A 458 39.44 -13.53 -65.78
N HIS A 459 39.14 -12.78 -64.73
CA HIS A 459 38.72 -13.23 -63.39
C HIS A 459 39.78 -14.04 -62.64
N ASP A 460 41.06 -13.70 -62.79
CA ASP A 460 42.18 -14.35 -62.09
C ASP A 460 42.55 -13.69 -60.74
N GLY A 461 41.87 -12.59 -60.40
CA GLY A 461 42.06 -11.77 -59.21
C GLY A 461 43.06 -10.63 -59.38
N LYS A 462 43.53 -10.36 -60.60
CA LYS A 462 44.44 -9.25 -60.91
C LYS A 462 43.89 -8.43 -62.07
N PRO A 463 43.97 -7.10 -62.02
CA PRO A 463 43.55 -6.28 -63.15
C PRO A 463 44.48 -6.52 -64.35
N ASP A 464 43.87 -6.61 -65.53
CA ASP A 464 44.53 -6.68 -66.86
C ASP A 464 44.17 -5.50 -67.76
N LEU A 465 43.23 -4.64 -67.33
CA LEU A 465 42.84 -3.41 -67.99
C LEU A 465 42.97 -2.24 -67.01
N TRP A 466 43.60 -1.14 -67.44
CA TRP A 466 43.70 0.10 -66.66
C TRP A 466 43.34 1.31 -67.50
N GLU A 467 42.55 2.20 -66.93
CA GLU A 467 42.15 3.47 -67.55
C GLU A 467 42.49 4.63 -66.64
N LYS A 468 42.88 5.78 -67.22
CA LYS A 468 43.13 7.02 -66.49
C LYS A 468 42.33 8.17 -67.06
N TYR A 469 41.85 9.03 -66.18
CA TYR A 469 40.93 10.12 -66.47
C TYR A 469 41.48 11.45 -65.96
N ASP A 470 41.17 12.54 -66.67
CA ASP A 470 41.55 13.90 -66.29
C ASP A 470 40.62 14.53 -65.25
N ASP A 471 40.79 15.83 -64.97
CA ASP A 471 39.94 16.58 -64.01
C ASP A 471 38.49 16.73 -64.46
N SER A 472 38.20 16.53 -65.75
CA SER A 472 36.86 16.62 -66.35
C SER A 472 36.27 15.25 -66.67
N GLU A 473 36.85 14.17 -66.12
CA GLU A 473 36.46 12.77 -66.36
C GLU A 473 36.58 12.34 -67.83
N VAL A 474 37.47 12.98 -68.59
CA VAL A 474 37.81 12.57 -69.95
C VAL A 474 38.92 11.53 -69.89
N LEU A 475 38.74 10.41 -70.62
CA LEU A 475 39.72 9.33 -70.72
C LEU A 475 41.04 9.85 -71.35
N ILE A 476 42.13 9.83 -70.58
CA ILE A 476 43.49 10.20 -71.01
C ILE A 476 44.20 9.01 -71.63
N SER A 477 44.15 7.85 -70.98
CA SER A 477 44.88 6.66 -71.42
C SER A 477 44.17 5.38 -71.01
N ARG A 478 44.24 4.36 -71.87
CA ARG A 478 43.83 2.99 -71.59
C ARG A 478 45.00 2.05 -71.89
N THR A 479 45.38 1.23 -70.91
CA THR A 479 46.40 0.19 -71.07
C THR A 479 45.80 -1.18 -70.84
N LYS A 480 46.20 -2.18 -71.63
CA LYS A 480 45.71 -3.56 -71.51
C LYS A 480 46.84 -4.58 -71.57
N ASP A 481 46.78 -5.58 -70.71
CA ASP A 481 47.59 -6.80 -70.68
C ASP A 481 46.78 -7.92 -71.38
N LEU A 482 47.27 -8.42 -72.51
CA LEU A 482 46.57 -9.42 -73.33
C LEU A 482 47.07 -10.84 -73.07
N ASP A 483 48.31 -10.99 -72.60
CA ASP A 483 48.91 -12.28 -72.28
C ASP A 483 48.85 -12.65 -70.79
N PHE A 484 48.37 -11.71 -69.97
CA PHE A 484 48.12 -11.83 -68.54
C PHE A 484 49.41 -12.08 -67.74
N ASP A 485 50.56 -11.55 -68.20
CA ASP A 485 51.84 -11.63 -67.50
C ASP A 485 52.02 -10.60 -66.37
N GLY A 486 51.06 -9.68 -66.23
CA GLY A 486 51.05 -8.57 -65.28
C GLY A 486 51.66 -7.28 -65.83
N LYS A 487 51.92 -7.17 -67.13
CA LYS A 487 52.41 -5.96 -67.80
C LYS A 487 51.52 -5.61 -68.98
N SER A 488 51.34 -4.32 -69.21
CA SER A 488 50.56 -3.84 -70.34
C SER A 488 51.25 -4.12 -71.69
N ASP A 489 50.54 -4.75 -72.60
CA ASP A 489 50.93 -4.98 -74.00
C ASP A 489 50.54 -3.81 -74.92
N ILE A 490 49.42 -3.14 -74.60
CA ILE A 490 48.84 -2.07 -75.42
C ILE A 490 48.65 -0.83 -74.55
N GLU A 491 49.00 0.34 -75.08
CA GLU A 491 48.72 1.66 -74.51
C GLU A 491 48.06 2.56 -75.57
N GLU A 492 46.82 2.94 -75.33
CA GLU A 492 46.06 3.91 -76.12
C GLU A 492 46.02 5.24 -75.35
N ILE A 493 46.61 6.30 -75.91
CA ILE A 493 46.61 7.65 -75.32
C ILE A 493 45.69 8.54 -76.13
N ASN A 494 44.61 9.02 -75.52
CA ASN A 494 43.72 10.02 -76.09
C ASN A 494 44.34 11.40 -75.86
N GLY A 495 45.27 11.77 -76.73
CA GLY A 495 45.74 13.15 -76.83
C GLY A 495 44.82 13.98 -77.70
N GLU A 496 44.25 15.06 -77.18
CA GLU A 496 43.88 16.20 -78.01
C GLU A 496 45.13 16.68 -78.75
N ASN A 497 45.16 16.45 -80.06
CA ASN A 497 45.95 17.27 -80.99
C ASN A 497 45.33 18.67 -81.01
N ASN A 498 45.64 19.51 -80.02
CA ASN A 498 45.57 20.96 -80.18
C ASN A 498 46.90 21.42 -80.80
N GLY A 499 46.98 21.34 -82.13
CA GLY A 499 48.04 21.93 -82.93
C GLY A 499 47.47 22.96 -83.91
N GLY A 500 47.84 24.23 -83.74
CA GLY A 500 47.69 25.29 -84.75
C GLY A 500 47.00 26.54 -84.27
#